data_AF-A0A843V9C0-F1
#
_entry.id   AF-A0A843V9C0-F1
#
_cell.length_a   1.000
_cell.length_b   1.000
_cell.length_c   1.000
_cell.angle_alpha   90.00
_cell.angle_beta   90.00
_cell.angle_gamma   90.00
#
_symmetry.space_group_name_H-M   'P 1'
#
loop_
_entity.id
_entity.type
_entity.pdbx_description
1 polymer ?
#
loop_
_entity_poly.entity_id
_entity_poly.type
_entity_poly.pdbx_seq_one_letter_code
_entity_poly.pdbx_strand_id
1 'polypeptide(L)'
;MEEEPAVMPGDEDEPVGPKKSELWSRLGWSMIRAVYDALPEFQVRRLEGMGIGPFLRLEELTPDVALIQALKERWDTECQAFLFPWGHMVPMLEDVVRITGLRVDGQAVTGTTYTSYQEPVERLLELEAEYLARLTEDARSVLAEEEGEAADRDLRRFLILVIGKLILGTRGDPVGCRCLPLLEDLSSVGNYAWGAALLAHLFDSLGTSSRETGVAGFFPLLQVWAYYHLPSLGRGVARQRDAVPLLQHWRFCRDERSLRRQVTMIHDALDTIPFGHVQWTPYVGESDAAQP
;
A
#
# COMPACT_ATOMS: atom_id res chain seq x y z
N MET A 1 19.25 47.42 48.44
CA MET A 1 19.15 45.97 48.16
C MET A 1 17.76 45.78 47.60
N GLU A 2 17.64 46.02 46.30
CA GLU A 2 16.41 45.79 45.53
C GLU A 2 16.53 44.39 44.95
N GLU A 3 15.53 43.54 45.20
CA GLU A 3 15.45 42.17 44.69
C GLU A 3 15.12 42.20 43.19
N GLU A 4 16.02 41.65 42.37
CA GLU A 4 15.73 41.32 40.96
C GLU A 4 14.71 40.19 40.88
N PRO A 5 13.69 40.27 40.01
CA PRO A 5 12.77 39.16 39.79
C PRO A 5 13.44 38.05 38.98
N ALA A 6 13.25 36.82 39.45
CA ALA A 6 13.76 35.60 38.83
C ALA A 6 13.32 35.48 37.35
N VAL A 7 14.32 35.41 36.46
CA VAL A 7 14.15 35.02 35.06
C VAL A 7 13.79 33.54 35.04
N MET A 8 12.54 33.23 34.73
CA MET A 8 12.11 31.86 34.40
C MET A 8 12.84 31.42 33.13
N PRO A 9 13.54 30.27 33.10
CA PRO A 9 14.12 29.76 31.87
C PRO A 9 12.97 29.45 30.91
N GLY A 10 13.06 30.05 29.72
CA GLY A 10 12.06 29.95 28.67
C GLY A 10 11.78 28.50 28.29
N ASP A 11 10.53 28.29 27.89
CA ASP A 11 9.96 27.05 27.38
C ASP A 11 11.01 26.26 26.57
N GLU A 12 11.46 25.15 27.13
CA GLU A 12 12.17 24.13 26.38
C GLU A 12 11.22 23.68 25.26
N ASP A 13 11.60 23.95 24.01
CA ASP A 13 10.98 23.39 22.83
C ASP A 13 10.90 21.86 23.00
N GLU A 14 9.76 21.38 23.50
CA GLU A 14 9.40 19.97 23.45
C GLU A 14 9.56 19.55 21.99
N PRO A 15 10.22 18.40 21.70
CA PRO A 15 10.24 17.89 20.35
C PRO A 15 8.79 17.61 19.98
N VAL A 16 8.23 18.45 19.10
CA VAL A 16 6.96 18.20 18.42
C VAL A 16 7.21 16.98 17.54
N GLY A 17 7.12 15.81 18.18
CA GLY A 17 6.93 14.54 17.51
C GLY A 17 5.64 14.63 16.70
N PRO A 18 5.53 13.83 15.63
CA PRO A 18 4.38 13.90 14.74
C PRO A 18 3.07 13.80 15.54
N LYS A 19 2.12 14.69 15.23
CA LYS A 19 0.81 14.75 15.90
C LYS A 19 0.13 13.38 15.76
N LYS A 20 -0.61 12.91 16.77
CA LYS A 20 -1.31 11.59 16.77
C LYS A 20 -2.18 11.30 15.53
N SER A 21 -2.61 12.33 14.78
CA SER A 21 -3.26 12.16 13.48
C SER A 21 -2.31 11.67 12.39
N GLU A 22 -1.02 12.02 12.45
CA GLU A 22 0.08 11.60 11.56
C GLU A 22 0.48 10.13 11.71
N LEU A 23 -0.07 9.42 12.71
CA LEU A 23 -0.17 7.96 12.76
C LEU A 23 -1.27 7.42 11.83
N TRP A 24 -1.49 8.06 10.68
CA TRP A 24 -2.39 7.56 9.65
C TRP A 24 -1.99 6.10 9.33
N SER A 25 -2.96 5.19 9.21
CA SER A 25 -2.86 3.87 8.53
C SER A 25 -2.34 2.59 9.24
N ARG A 26 -1.87 2.60 10.50
CA ARG A 26 -1.39 1.34 11.16
C ARG A 26 -2.48 0.27 11.40
N LEU A 27 -3.75 0.63 11.25
CA LEU A 27 -4.89 -0.27 11.43
C LEU A 27 -5.32 -0.97 10.14
N GLY A 28 -4.82 -0.61 8.95
CA GLY A 28 -5.26 -1.25 7.70
C GLY A 28 -4.65 -2.64 7.52
N TRP A 29 -3.32 -2.67 7.40
CA TRP A 29 -2.60 -3.90 7.07
C TRP A 29 -2.60 -4.93 8.20
N SER A 30 -2.24 -4.53 9.42
CA SER A 30 -2.19 -5.42 10.58
C SER A 30 -3.54 -6.06 10.88
N MET A 31 -4.63 -5.30 10.77
CA MET A 31 -5.99 -5.80 10.89
C MET A 31 -6.34 -6.76 9.75
N ILE A 32 -6.12 -6.39 8.49
CA ILE A 32 -6.42 -7.25 7.34
C ILE A 32 -5.65 -8.58 7.45
N ARG A 33 -4.39 -8.53 7.90
CA ARG A 33 -3.58 -9.71 8.17
C ARG A 33 -4.16 -10.57 9.28
N ALA A 34 -4.53 -9.95 10.41
CA ALA A 34 -5.14 -10.66 11.54
C ALA A 34 -6.47 -11.32 11.16
N VAL A 35 -7.27 -10.66 10.31
CA VAL A 35 -8.51 -11.22 9.75
C VAL A 35 -8.20 -12.38 8.84
N TYR A 36 -7.26 -12.22 7.91
CA TYR A 36 -6.86 -13.27 6.98
C TYR A 36 -6.38 -14.54 7.71
N ASP A 37 -5.58 -14.37 8.76
CA ASP A 37 -5.09 -15.47 9.58
C ASP A 37 -6.20 -16.15 10.41
N ALA A 38 -7.32 -15.46 10.64
CA ALA A 38 -8.49 -15.99 11.30
C ALA A 38 -9.54 -16.58 10.33
N LEU A 39 -9.36 -16.44 9.01
CA LEU A 39 -10.32 -16.94 8.04
C LEU A 39 -10.36 -18.49 8.05
N PRO A 40 -11.56 -19.08 8.01
CA PRO A 40 -11.75 -20.50 7.71
C PRO A 40 -11.02 -20.93 6.44
N GLU A 41 -10.51 -22.16 6.44
CA GLU A 41 -9.71 -22.72 5.34
C GLU A 41 -10.42 -22.64 3.98
N PHE A 42 -11.74 -22.80 3.94
CA PHE A 42 -12.50 -22.68 2.70
C PHE A 42 -12.52 -21.25 2.15
N GLN A 43 -12.61 -20.21 3.00
CA GLN A 43 -12.53 -18.81 2.55
C GLN A 43 -11.11 -18.51 2.05
N VAL A 44 -10.08 -19.01 2.75
CA VAL A 44 -8.68 -18.89 2.31
C VAL A 44 -8.49 -19.54 0.93
N ARG A 45 -8.96 -20.78 0.72
CA ARG A 45 -8.86 -21.47 -0.58
C ARG A 45 -9.53 -20.67 -1.71
N ARG A 46 -10.65 -20.01 -1.44
CA ARG A 46 -11.32 -19.14 -2.43
C ARG A 46 -10.48 -17.91 -2.77
N LEU A 47 -9.86 -17.28 -1.77
CA LEU A 47 -8.94 -16.15 -2.00
C LEU A 47 -7.68 -16.57 -2.76
N GLU A 48 -7.14 -17.77 -2.52
CA GLU A 48 -6.07 -18.34 -3.36
C GLU A 48 -6.53 -18.51 -4.80
N GLY A 49 -7.73 -19.08 -5.01
CA GLY A 49 -8.31 -19.26 -6.34
C GLY A 49 -8.59 -17.96 -7.09
N MET A 50 -8.74 -16.84 -6.37
CA MET A 50 -8.85 -15.49 -6.94
C MET A 50 -7.49 -14.84 -7.22
N GLY A 51 -6.37 -15.51 -6.93
CA GLY A 51 -5.03 -14.96 -7.15
C GLY A 51 -4.63 -13.82 -6.20
N ILE A 52 -5.42 -13.54 -5.15
CA ILE A 52 -5.13 -12.48 -4.17
C ILE A 52 -4.39 -13.01 -2.93
N GLY A 53 -4.38 -14.33 -2.73
CA GLY A 53 -3.68 -14.98 -1.60
C GLY A 53 -2.22 -14.55 -1.42
N PRO A 54 -1.36 -14.55 -2.46
CA PRO A 54 0.03 -14.12 -2.34
C PRO A 54 0.18 -12.69 -1.78
N PHE A 55 -0.71 -11.78 -2.18
CA PHE A 55 -0.75 -10.41 -1.69
C PHE A 55 -1.14 -10.33 -0.21
N LEU A 56 -2.09 -11.17 0.24
CA LEU A 56 -2.56 -11.19 1.63
C LEU A 56 -1.58 -11.86 2.61
N ARG A 57 -0.61 -12.62 2.09
CA ARG A 57 0.50 -13.21 2.87
C ARG A 57 1.65 -12.26 3.11
N LEU A 58 1.66 -11.10 2.46
CA LEU A 58 2.73 -10.12 2.62
C LEU A 58 2.83 -9.65 4.08
N GLU A 59 4.06 -9.47 4.57
CA GLU A 59 4.31 -8.90 5.90
C GLU A 59 4.22 -7.36 5.87
N GLU A 60 3.90 -6.76 7.03
CA GLU A 60 3.85 -5.30 7.14
C GLU A 60 5.25 -4.72 6.98
N LEU A 61 5.44 -3.92 5.93
CA LEU A 61 6.68 -3.19 5.71
C LEU A 61 6.68 -1.91 6.55
N THR A 62 7.74 -1.71 7.34
CA THR A 62 7.95 -0.41 8.00
C THR A 62 8.24 0.66 6.93
N PRO A 63 7.43 1.75 6.85
CA PRO A 63 7.61 2.76 5.81
C PRO A 63 8.93 3.53 5.99
N ASP A 64 9.72 3.62 4.92
CA ASP A 64 10.82 4.57 4.78
C ASP A 64 10.24 5.91 4.32
N VAL A 65 9.73 6.67 5.30
CA VAL A 65 9.07 7.96 5.06
C VAL A 65 9.99 8.94 4.33
N ALA A 66 11.29 8.90 4.63
CA ALA A 66 12.26 9.78 4.00
C ALA A 66 12.42 9.48 2.50
N LEU A 67 12.51 8.19 2.14
CA LEU A 67 12.56 7.76 0.76
C LEU A 67 11.28 8.12 0.00
N ILE A 68 10.12 7.85 0.58
CA ILE A 68 8.82 8.11 -0.07
C ILE A 68 8.65 9.62 -0.32
N GLN A 69 9.02 10.47 0.65
CA GLN A 69 8.98 11.92 0.48
C GLN A 69 9.94 12.37 -0.64
N ALA A 70 11.19 11.92 -0.61
CA ALA A 70 12.17 12.30 -1.62
C ALA A 70 11.77 11.84 -3.03
N LEU A 71 11.17 10.66 -3.18
CA LEU A 71 10.66 10.17 -4.46
C LEU A 71 9.44 10.97 -4.92
N LYS A 72 8.50 11.30 -4.03
CA LYS A 72 7.34 12.14 -4.36
C LYS A 72 7.77 13.49 -4.94
N GLU A 73 8.84 14.09 -4.40
CA GLU A 73 9.39 15.35 -4.91
C GLU A 73 10.05 15.23 -6.29
N ARG A 74 10.41 14.03 -6.73
CA ARG A 74 10.95 13.75 -8.07
C ARG A 74 9.89 13.34 -9.08
N TRP A 75 8.64 13.16 -8.66
CA TRP A 75 7.56 12.75 -9.55
C TRP A 75 7.18 13.90 -10.49
N ASP A 76 7.27 13.64 -11.79
CA ASP A 76 6.78 14.53 -12.83
C ASP A 76 5.39 14.08 -13.29
N THR A 77 4.38 14.91 -13.01
CA THR A 77 2.98 14.59 -13.34
C THR A 77 2.72 14.59 -14.85
N GLU A 78 3.49 15.35 -15.65
CA GLU A 78 3.31 15.39 -17.10
C GLU A 78 3.80 14.10 -17.77
N CYS A 79 4.97 13.62 -17.37
CA CYS A 79 5.57 12.39 -17.90
C CYS A 79 5.12 11.12 -17.18
N GLN A 80 4.46 11.25 -16.02
CA GLN A 80 4.12 10.14 -15.12
C GLN A 80 5.36 9.28 -14.78
N ALA A 81 6.45 9.96 -14.43
CA ALA A 81 7.74 9.32 -14.17
C ALA A 81 8.55 10.07 -13.09
N PHE A 82 9.47 9.36 -12.46
CA PHE A 82 10.43 9.96 -11.54
C PHE A 82 11.64 10.54 -12.30
N LEU A 83 12.02 11.77 -11.95
CA LEU A 83 13.15 12.48 -12.52
C LEU A 83 14.44 12.21 -11.73
N PHE A 84 15.42 11.61 -12.38
CA PHE A 84 16.77 11.42 -11.84
C PHE A 84 17.81 12.16 -12.71
N PRO A 85 19.03 12.40 -12.21
CA PRO A 85 20.08 13.09 -12.97
C PRO A 85 20.41 12.44 -14.34
N TRP A 86 20.13 11.15 -14.48
CA TRP A 86 20.39 10.38 -15.68
C TRP A 86 19.14 10.11 -16.54
N GLY A 87 17.95 10.55 -16.12
CA GLY A 87 16.73 10.45 -16.92
C GLY A 87 15.47 10.07 -16.13
N HIS A 88 14.43 9.69 -16.87
CA HIS A 88 13.15 9.24 -16.33
C HIS A 88 13.21 7.77 -15.92
N MET A 89 12.60 7.44 -14.79
CA MET A 89 12.34 6.04 -14.41
C MET A 89 10.96 5.90 -13.79
N VAL A 90 10.33 4.76 -14.00
CA VAL A 90 8.94 4.52 -13.59
C VAL A 90 8.81 3.05 -13.15
N PRO A 91 8.02 2.75 -12.10
CA PRO A 91 7.65 1.39 -11.78
C PRO A 91 6.82 0.78 -12.92
N MET A 92 7.15 -0.45 -13.30
CA MET A 92 6.54 -1.21 -14.38
C MET A 92 5.58 -2.28 -13.83
N LEU A 93 4.74 -2.85 -14.70
CA LEU A 93 3.85 -3.94 -14.32
C LEU A 93 4.61 -5.19 -13.83
N GLU A 94 5.81 -5.44 -14.33
CA GLU A 94 6.66 -6.52 -13.82
C GLU A 94 7.02 -6.31 -12.34
N ASP A 95 7.37 -5.07 -11.95
CA ASP A 95 7.65 -4.71 -10.56
C ASP A 95 6.43 -5.01 -9.69
N VAL A 96 5.22 -4.68 -10.16
CA VAL A 96 3.99 -4.95 -9.42
C VAL A 96 3.81 -6.44 -9.16
N VAL A 97 3.91 -7.28 -10.19
CA VAL A 97 3.74 -8.74 -10.03
C VAL A 97 4.81 -9.29 -9.08
N ARG A 98 6.08 -8.94 -9.30
CA ARG A 98 7.19 -9.47 -8.51
C ARG A 98 7.11 -9.00 -7.05
N ILE A 99 6.76 -7.74 -6.80
CA ILE A 99 6.75 -7.17 -5.45
C ILE A 99 5.49 -7.56 -4.68
N THR A 100 4.33 -7.53 -5.33
CA THR A 100 3.02 -7.68 -4.65
C THR A 100 2.36 -9.04 -4.87
N GLY A 101 2.71 -9.76 -5.94
CA GLY A 101 2.05 -10.99 -6.35
C GLY A 101 0.66 -10.79 -6.95
N LEU A 102 0.22 -9.53 -7.14
CA LEU A 102 -1.06 -9.25 -7.77
C LEU A 102 -0.97 -9.41 -9.29
N ARG A 103 -2.06 -9.92 -9.87
CA ARG A 103 -2.25 -10.02 -11.32
C ARG A 103 -2.25 -8.64 -11.99
N VAL A 104 -1.54 -8.49 -13.10
CA VAL A 104 -1.46 -7.23 -13.87
C VAL A 104 -2.10 -7.29 -15.25
N ASP A 105 -2.48 -8.48 -15.69
CA ASP A 105 -3.16 -8.76 -16.95
C ASP A 105 -4.62 -9.18 -16.68
N GLY A 106 -5.44 -9.22 -17.74
CA GLY A 106 -6.86 -9.55 -17.64
C GLY A 106 -7.77 -8.34 -17.78
N GLN A 107 -8.94 -8.40 -17.16
CA GLN A 107 -9.96 -7.35 -17.26
C GLN A 107 -9.52 -6.09 -16.52
N ALA A 108 -9.69 -4.94 -17.15
CA ALA A 108 -9.42 -3.66 -16.50
C ALA A 108 -10.37 -3.47 -15.30
N VAL A 109 -9.83 -2.99 -14.17
CA VAL A 109 -10.60 -2.62 -12.98
C VAL A 109 -11.31 -1.29 -13.26
N THR A 110 -12.35 -1.38 -14.09
CA THR A 110 -13.17 -0.26 -14.54
C THR A 110 -14.63 -0.66 -14.36
N GLY A 111 -15.49 0.29 -14.02
CA GLY A 111 -16.90 0.00 -13.87
C GLY A 111 -17.73 1.27 -13.80
N THR A 112 -19.02 1.12 -14.00
CA THR A 112 -19.99 2.18 -13.73
C THR A 112 -20.14 2.32 -12.23
N THR A 113 -19.80 3.49 -11.69
CA THR A 113 -20.08 3.81 -10.30
C THR A 113 -21.59 3.98 -10.10
N TYR A 114 -22.14 3.48 -8.99
CA TYR A 114 -23.53 3.75 -8.66
C TYR A 114 -23.71 5.23 -8.28
N THR A 115 -24.92 5.75 -8.53
CA THR A 115 -25.35 7.07 -8.05
C THR A 115 -25.50 7.10 -6.53
N SER A 116 -25.87 5.96 -5.94
CA SER A 116 -25.88 5.70 -4.50
C SER A 116 -25.43 4.26 -4.24
N TYR A 117 -24.58 4.05 -3.24
CA TYR A 117 -24.13 2.73 -2.83
C TYR A 117 -25.04 2.08 -1.77
N GLN A 118 -26.14 2.73 -1.37
CA GLN A 118 -27.00 2.22 -0.31
C GLN A 118 -27.63 0.86 -0.66
N GLU A 119 -28.36 0.78 -1.78
CA GLU A 119 -28.99 -0.48 -2.20
C GLU A 119 -27.96 -1.59 -2.47
N PRO A 120 -26.85 -1.35 -3.19
CA PRO A 120 -25.86 -2.40 -3.42
C PRO A 120 -25.22 -2.91 -2.13
N VAL A 121 -24.99 -2.03 -1.15
CA VAL A 121 -24.41 -2.40 0.14
C VAL A 121 -25.39 -3.21 0.97
N GLU A 122 -26.65 -2.78 1.05
CA GLU A 122 -27.71 -3.52 1.75
C GLU A 122 -27.95 -4.89 1.09
N ARG A 123 -27.95 -4.96 -0.24
CA ARG A 123 -28.21 -6.21 -0.99
C ARG A 123 -27.02 -7.18 -0.95
N LEU A 124 -25.81 -6.72 -1.22
CA LEU A 124 -24.63 -7.59 -1.42
C LEU A 124 -23.88 -7.88 -0.12
N LEU A 125 -23.93 -6.95 0.83
CA LEU A 125 -23.20 -7.04 2.08
C LEU A 125 -24.13 -7.25 3.27
N GLU A 126 -25.46 -7.14 3.11
CA GLU A 126 -26.43 -7.18 4.21
C GLU A 126 -26.01 -6.27 5.37
N LEU A 127 -25.55 -5.07 5.02
CA LEU A 127 -25.17 -4.02 5.95
C LEU A 127 -25.89 -2.75 5.55
N GLU A 128 -26.27 -1.94 6.54
CA GLU A 128 -26.64 -0.55 6.27
C GLU A 128 -25.40 0.22 5.82
N ALA A 129 -25.53 1.07 4.80
CA ALA A 129 -24.38 1.75 4.20
C ALA A 129 -23.59 2.61 5.20
N GLU A 130 -24.26 3.14 6.22
CA GLU A 130 -23.66 3.89 7.33
C GLU A 130 -22.69 3.03 8.17
N TYR A 131 -22.82 1.70 8.12
CA TYR A 131 -22.05 0.74 8.92
C TYR A 131 -20.85 0.16 8.17
N LEU A 132 -20.64 0.54 6.91
CA LEU A 132 -19.43 0.17 6.18
C LEU A 132 -18.17 0.64 6.91
N ALA A 133 -18.17 1.85 7.46
CA ALA A 133 -17.07 2.35 8.28
C ALA A 133 -16.80 1.47 9.52
N ARG A 134 -17.78 0.67 9.97
CA ARG A 134 -17.67 -0.26 11.09
C ARG A 134 -17.19 -1.65 10.68
N LEU A 135 -17.09 -1.97 9.39
CA LEU A 135 -16.41 -3.20 8.93
C LEU A 135 -14.96 -3.27 9.42
N THR A 136 -14.32 -2.12 9.61
CA THR A 136 -12.98 -2.06 10.23
C THR A 136 -13.00 -2.23 11.75
N GLU A 137 -14.16 -2.04 12.40
CA GLU A 137 -14.32 -2.19 13.86
C GLU A 137 -14.73 -3.61 14.26
N ASP A 138 -15.59 -4.25 13.46
CA ASP A 138 -16.04 -5.62 13.68
C ASP A 138 -15.52 -6.57 12.58
N ALA A 139 -14.20 -6.73 12.56
CA ALA A 139 -13.55 -7.56 11.56
C ALA A 139 -13.87 -9.06 11.71
N ARG A 140 -14.53 -9.49 12.80
CA ARG A 140 -15.05 -10.86 12.96
C ARG A 140 -16.28 -11.12 12.11
N SER A 141 -17.02 -10.07 11.72
CA SER A 141 -18.20 -10.16 10.87
C SER A 141 -17.92 -10.66 9.42
N VAL A 142 -16.65 -10.90 9.08
CA VAL A 142 -16.21 -11.45 7.78
C VAL A 142 -15.81 -12.94 7.85
N LEU A 143 -15.92 -13.55 9.04
CA LEU A 143 -15.63 -14.96 9.26
C LEU A 143 -16.94 -15.76 9.12
N ALA A 144 -17.03 -16.60 8.09
CA ALA A 144 -18.22 -17.41 7.87
C ALA A 144 -18.10 -18.77 8.59
N GLU A 145 -19.20 -19.25 9.18
CA GLU A 145 -19.23 -20.55 9.85
C GLU A 145 -19.31 -21.71 8.85
N GLU A 146 -20.02 -21.51 7.73
CA GLU A 146 -20.27 -22.53 6.71
C GLU A 146 -20.16 -21.94 5.29
N GLU A 147 -20.00 -22.81 4.29
CA GLU A 147 -20.04 -22.44 2.87
C GLU A 147 -21.47 -22.04 2.44
N GLY A 148 -21.58 -21.13 1.47
CA GLY A 148 -22.87 -20.69 0.91
C GLY A 148 -22.95 -19.18 0.72
N GLU A 149 -24.17 -18.66 0.66
CA GLU A 149 -24.43 -17.23 0.43
C GLU A 149 -23.86 -16.33 1.54
N ALA A 150 -23.88 -16.80 2.79
CA ALA A 150 -23.26 -16.12 3.91
C ALA A 150 -21.74 -15.97 3.73
N ALA A 151 -21.06 -17.04 3.30
CA ALA A 151 -19.63 -16.98 2.99
C ALA A 151 -19.31 -16.06 1.81
N ASP A 152 -20.16 -16.02 0.79
CA ASP A 152 -20.02 -15.11 -0.34
C ASP A 152 -20.12 -13.64 0.12
N ARG A 153 -21.13 -13.31 0.93
CA ARG A 153 -21.30 -11.99 1.53
C ARG A 153 -20.08 -11.60 2.36
N ASP A 154 -19.60 -12.49 3.21
CA ASP A 154 -18.48 -12.22 4.12
C ASP A 154 -17.14 -12.10 3.36
N LEU A 155 -16.96 -12.87 2.29
CA LEU A 155 -15.86 -12.66 1.34
C LEU A 155 -15.94 -11.31 0.64
N ARG A 156 -17.14 -10.86 0.20
CA ARG A 156 -17.29 -9.51 -0.37
C ARG A 156 -16.89 -8.44 0.64
N ARG A 157 -17.36 -8.54 1.89
CA ARG A 157 -16.97 -7.61 2.97
C ARG A 157 -15.46 -7.57 3.14
N PHE A 158 -14.79 -8.73 3.18
CA PHE A 158 -13.34 -8.80 3.31
C PHE A 158 -12.60 -8.23 2.08
N LEU A 159 -13.01 -8.59 0.86
CA LEU A 159 -12.40 -8.09 -0.38
C LEU A 159 -12.53 -6.57 -0.51
N ILE A 160 -13.65 -6.00 -0.11
CA ILE A 160 -13.84 -4.54 -0.08
C ILE A 160 -12.84 -3.89 0.88
N LEU A 161 -12.60 -4.47 2.06
CA LEU A 161 -11.59 -3.97 2.98
C LEU A 161 -10.20 -4.03 2.34
N VAL A 162 -9.84 -5.15 1.71
CA VAL A 162 -8.55 -5.33 1.02
C VAL A 162 -8.38 -4.31 -0.11
N ILE A 163 -9.37 -4.21 -1.00
CA ILE A 163 -9.32 -3.32 -2.16
C ILE A 163 -9.35 -1.86 -1.70
N GLY A 164 -10.30 -1.49 -0.85
CA GLY A 164 -10.52 -0.12 -0.40
C GLY A 164 -9.45 0.41 0.55
N LYS A 165 -8.71 -0.44 1.26
CA LYS A 165 -7.61 -0.01 2.15
C LYS A 165 -6.23 -0.15 1.55
N LEU A 166 -5.97 -1.24 0.82
CA LEU A 166 -4.61 -1.59 0.38
C LEU A 166 -4.38 -1.30 -1.09
N ILE A 167 -5.28 -1.73 -1.97
CA ILE A 167 -5.10 -1.61 -3.44
C ILE A 167 -5.44 -0.20 -3.92
N LEU A 168 -6.63 0.29 -3.59
CA LEU A 168 -7.21 1.57 -4.01
C LEU A 168 -7.40 2.53 -2.83
N GLY A 169 -6.55 2.39 -1.80
CA GLY A 169 -6.62 3.17 -0.57
C GLY A 169 -6.63 4.68 -0.82
N THR A 170 -7.67 5.38 -0.37
CA THR A 170 -7.74 6.84 -0.37
C THR A 170 -7.71 7.40 1.05
N ARG A 171 -7.35 8.68 1.19
CA ARG A 171 -7.22 9.36 2.49
C ARG A 171 -8.56 9.75 3.15
N GLY A 172 -9.70 9.22 2.71
CA GLY A 172 -11.01 9.62 3.27
C GLY A 172 -12.20 8.74 2.92
N ASP A 173 -12.04 7.75 2.03
CA ASP A 173 -13.06 6.73 1.79
C ASP A 173 -12.63 5.45 2.52
N PRO A 174 -13.20 5.18 3.71
CA PRO A 174 -12.69 4.11 4.56
C PRO A 174 -12.91 2.72 3.97
N VAL A 175 -13.70 2.54 2.91
CA VAL A 175 -14.16 1.20 2.50
C VAL A 175 -14.14 1.01 0.98
N GLY A 176 -14.16 2.08 0.17
CA GLY A 176 -13.93 1.96 -1.27
C GLY A 176 -15.09 1.28 -2.01
N CYS A 177 -16.33 1.64 -1.67
CA CYS A 177 -17.56 1.05 -2.24
C CYS A 177 -17.61 1.07 -3.77
N ARG A 178 -16.81 1.93 -4.41
CA ARG A 178 -16.60 1.99 -5.86
C ARG A 178 -16.24 0.63 -6.49
N CYS A 179 -15.63 -0.28 -5.74
CA CYS A 179 -15.30 -1.62 -6.22
C CYS A 179 -16.44 -2.65 -6.10
N LEU A 180 -17.53 -2.33 -5.39
CA LEU A 180 -18.63 -3.26 -5.15
C LEU A 180 -19.26 -3.86 -6.42
N PRO A 181 -19.45 -3.13 -7.54
CA PRO A 181 -19.90 -3.74 -8.80
C PRO A 181 -19.00 -4.88 -9.28
N LEU A 182 -17.69 -4.79 -9.03
CA LEU A 182 -16.70 -5.78 -9.46
C LEU A 182 -16.73 -7.05 -8.59
N LEU A 183 -17.42 -6.99 -7.45
CA LEU A 183 -17.52 -8.07 -6.48
C LEU A 183 -18.90 -8.73 -6.50
N GLU A 184 -19.83 -8.31 -7.38
CA GLU A 184 -21.12 -8.97 -7.55
C GLU A 184 -20.93 -10.44 -7.92
N ASP A 185 -20.07 -10.71 -8.92
CA ASP A 185 -19.65 -12.04 -9.30
C ASP A 185 -18.24 -12.33 -8.75
N LEU A 186 -18.19 -13.05 -7.62
CA LEU A 186 -16.95 -13.47 -6.99
C LEU A 186 -16.08 -14.36 -7.89
N SER A 187 -16.65 -15.05 -8.89
CA SER A 187 -15.88 -15.87 -9.83
C SER A 187 -15.07 -15.04 -10.82
N SER A 188 -15.49 -13.79 -11.07
CA SER A 188 -14.78 -12.85 -11.94
C SER A 188 -13.57 -12.17 -11.26
N VAL A 189 -13.52 -12.18 -9.92
CA VAL A 189 -12.54 -11.40 -9.14
C VAL A 189 -11.10 -11.72 -9.51
N GLY A 190 -10.79 -12.99 -9.78
CA GLY A 190 -9.44 -13.41 -10.18
C GLY A 190 -9.02 -13.04 -11.60
N ASN A 191 -9.96 -12.58 -12.42
CA ASN A 191 -9.70 -12.19 -13.81
C ASN A 191 -9.35 -10.71 -13.97
N TYR A 192 -9.47 -9.90 -12.92
CA TYR A 192 -9.15 -8.48 -12.97
C TYR A 192 -7.66 -8.22 -12.76
N ALA A 193 -7.15 -7.21 -13.48
CA ALA A 193 -5.79 -6.72 -13.36
C ALA A 193 -5.61 -5.83 -12.11
N TRP A 194 -5.83 -6.38 -10.91
CA TRP A 194 -5.76 -5.66 -9.64
C TRP A 194 -4.41 -4.96 -9.41
N GLY A 195 -3.31 -5.57 -9.84
CA GLY A 195 -1.98 -4.97 -9.79
C GLY A 195 -1.83 -3.76 -10.70
N ALA A 196 -2.39 -3.81 -11.91
CA ALA A 196 -2.38 -2.65 -12.80
C ALA A 196 -3.22 -1.49 -12.22
N ALA A 197 -4.35 -1.82 -11.60
CA ALA A 197 -5.19 -0.83 -10.90
C ALA A 197 -4.47 -0.20 -9.70
N LEU A 198 -3.75 -1.00 -8.91
CA LEU A 198 -2.90 -0.53 -7.81
C LEU A 198 -1.84 0.46 -8.31
N LEU A 199 -1.16 0.14 -9.42
CA LEU A 199 -0.14 1.02 -9.99
C LEU A 199 -0.73 2.32 -10.54
N ALA A 200 -1.86 2.24 -11.25
CA ALA A 200 -2.55 3.43 -11.77
C ALA A 200 -3.01 4.35 -10.64
N HIS A 201 -3.57 3.79 -9.55
CA HIS A 201 -3.99 4.54 -8.37
C HIS A 201 -2.82 5.19 -7.64
N LEU A 202 -1.68 4.50 -7.57
CA LEU A 202 -0.44 5.04 -7.00
C LEU A 202 0.07 6.24 -7.82
N PHE A 203 0.05 6.17 -9.15
CA PHE A 203 0.48 7.28 -10.02
C PHE A 203 -0.44 8.51 -9.91
N ASP A 204 -1.76 8.29 -9.86
CA ASP A 204 -2.72 9.36 -9.59
C ASP A 204 -2.45 10.02 -8.22
N SER A 205 -2.16 9.22 -7.20
CA SER A 205 -1.80 9.76 -5.89
C SER A 205 -0.47 10.52 -5.87
N LEU A 206 0.49 10.18 -6.72
CA LEU A 206 1.75 10.91 -6.81
C LEU A 206 1.55 12.27 -7.51
N GLY A 207 0.64 12.33 -8.49
CA GLY A 207 0.34 13.56 -9.24
C GLY A 207 -0.54 14.57 -8.50
N THR A 208 -1.24 14.16 -7.45
CA THR A 208 -2.13 15.06 -6.69
C THR A 208 -1.35 16.00 -5.77
N SER A 209 -1.49 17.31 -6.01
CA SER A 209 -0.68 18.40 -5.43
C SER A 209 -0.90 18.68 -3.93
N SER A 210 -1.43 17.74 -3.16
CA SER A 210 -1.57 17.96 -1.72
C SER A 210 -0.19 18.09 -1.09
N ARG A 211 0.07 19.28 -0.52
CA ARG A 211 1.23 19.64 0.32
C ARG A 211 1.31 18.81 1.61
N GLU A 212 0.37 17.90 1.82
CA GLU A 212 0.36 16.98 2.94
C GLU A 212 1.29 15.78 2.65
N THR A 213 1.97 15.36 3.69
CA THR A 213 3.11 14.43 3.72
C THR A 213 2.80 12.97 3.34
N GLY A 214 1.60 12.67 2.82
CA GLY A 214 1.15 11.32 2.49
C GLY A 214 1.12 11.04 0.98
N VAL A 215 1.56 9.85 0.60
CA VAL A 215 1.23 9.19 -0.68
C VAL A 215 0.08 8.23 -0.38
N ALA A 216 -1.07 8.39 -1.04
CA ALA A 216 -2.17 7.43 -1.01
C ALA A 216 -1.87 6.24 -1.94
N GLY A 217 -2.61 5.14 -1.78
CA GLY A 217 -2.30 3.88 -2.45
C GLY A 217 -1.18 3.08 -1.80
N PHE A 218 -0.72 2.04 -2.50
CA PHE A 218 0.19 1.03 -1.95
C PHE A 218 1.66 1.47 -2.04
N PHE A 219 2.07 2.45 -1.24
CA PHE A 219 3.45 2.95 -1.20
C PHE A 219 4.55 1.89 -0.92
N PRO A 220 4.29 0.72 -0.27
CA PRO A 220 5.33 -0.30 -0.15
C PRO A 220 5.87 -0.77 -1.52
N LEU A 221 5.05 -0.68 -2.58
CA LEU A 221 5.51 -0.90 -3.95
C LEU A 221 6.66 0.04 -4.32
N LEU A 222 6.52 1.35 -4.11
CA LEU A 222 7.56 2.34 -4.43
C LEU A 222 8.84 2.11 -3.63
N GLN A 223 8.71 1.80 -2.35
CA GLN A 223 9.85 1.59 -1.47
C GLN A 223 10.66 0.37 -1.91
N VAL A 224 10.00 -0.78 -2.15
CA VAL A 224 10.70 -1.99 -2.61
C VAL A 224 11.25 -1.80 -4.02
N TRP A 225 10.48 -1.21 -4.94
CA TRP A 225 10.93 -0.88 -6.29
C TRP A 225 12.24 -0.06 -6.25
N ALA A 226 12.26 1.02 -5.47
CA ALA A 226 13.45 1.85 -5.35
C ALA A 226 14.65 1.07 -4.81
N TYR A 227 14.46 0.15 -3.85
CA TYR A 227 15.60 -0.63 -3.34
C TYR A 227 16.11 -1.72 -4.28
N TYR A 228 15.27 -2.24 -5.19
CA TYR A 228 15.71 -3.16 -6.23
C TYR A 228 16.46 -2.43 -7.34
N HIS A 229 15.91 -1.32 -7.84
CA HIS A 229 16.50 -0.54 -8.94
C HIS A 229 17.64 0.38 -8.52
N LEU A 230 17.65 0.86 -7.27
CA LEU A 230 18.64 1.77 -6.70
C LEU A 230 19.25 1.16 -5.41
N PRO A 231 20.10 0.12 -5.52
CA PRO A 231 20.60 -0.64 -4.36
C PRO A 231 21.36 0.21 -3.34
N SER A 232 21.95 1.33 -3.76
CA SER A 232 22.67 2.27 -2.88
C SER A 232 21.77 2.93 -1.84
N LEU A 233 20.45 2.97 -2.06
CA LEU A 233 19.46 3.48 -1.11
C LEU A 233 19.05 2.42 -0.07
N GLY A 234 19.23 1.13 -0.38
CA GLY A 234 18.85 0.01 0.47
C GLY A 234 19.79 -0.12 1.67
N ARG A 235 19.49 0.60 2.76
CA ARG A 235 20.30 0.56 3.99
C ARG A 235 20.17 -0.79 4.70
N GLY A 236 21.21 -1.62 4.67
CA GLY A 236 21.42 -2.69 5.64
C GLY A 236 20.49 -3.92 5.54
N VAL A 237 19.84 -4.16 4.40
CA VAL A 237 18.90 -5.28 4.26
C VAL A 237 19.56 -6.49 3.59
N ALA A 238 19.47 -7.65 4.24
CA ALA A 238 19.81 -8.92 3.64
C ALA A 238 18.74 -9.29 2.60
N ARG A 239 19.10 -9.24 1.32
CA ARG A 239 18.24 -9.71 0.22
C ARG A 239 18.11 -11.22 0.29
N GLN A 240 16.97 -11.74 0.75
CA GLN A 240 16.63 -13.15 0.59
C GLN A 240 15.87 -13.26 -0.74
N ARG A 241 16.51 -13.85 -1.76
CA ARG A 241 16.09 -13.76 -3.17
C ARG A 241 15.23 -14.94 -3.63
N ASP A 242 14.87 -15.84 -2.72
CA ASP A 242 14.44 -17.18 -3.12
C ASP A 242 12.91 -17.36 -3.16
N ALA A 243 12.11 -16.33 -2.85
CA ALA A 243 10.66 -16.41 -2.91
C ALA A 243 9.99 -15.10 -3.37
N VAL A 244 8.94 -15.25 -4.17
CA VAL A 244 7.98 -14.19 -4.51
C VAL A 244 6.74 -14.34 -3.62
N PRO A 245 6.06 -13.23 -3.27
CA PRO A 245 6.37 -11.86 -3.67
C PRO A 245 7.53 -11.22 -2.90
N LEU A 246 8.28 -10.34 -3.56
CA LEU A 246 9.54 -9.79 -3.06
C LEU A 246 9.38 -8.88 -1.82
N LEU A 247 8.19 -8.31 -1.60
CA LEU A 247 7.92 -7.50 -0.40
C LEU A 247 8.12 -8.30 0.90
N GLN A 248 7.94 -9.63 0.89
CA GLN A 248 8.07 -10.50 2.08
C GLN A 248 9.48 -10.52 2.69
N HIS A 249 10.50 -10.07 1.96
CA HIS A 249 11.90 -10.23 2.33
C HIS A 249 12.55 -8.95 2.88
N TRP A 250 11.75 -7.91 3.14
CA TRP A 250 12.25 -6.62 3.59
C TRP A 250 12.00 -6.39 5.07
N ARG A 251 13.08 -6.48 5.86
CA ARG A 251 13.10 -6.02 7.26
C ARG A 251 13.89 -4.72 7.34
N PHE A 252 13.19 -3.61 7.52
CA PHE A 252 13.82 -2.30 7.60
C PHE A 252 14.43 -2.07 8.98
N CYS A 253 15.70 -1.67 9.03
CA CYS A 253 16.34 -1.22 10.26
C CYS A 253 15.93 0.22 10.55
N ARG A 254 15.31 0.45 11.71
CA ARG A 254 14.90 1.80 12.15
C ARG A 254 16.12 2.74 12.15
N ASP A 255 16.05 3.81 11.36
CA ASP A 255 17.04 4.89 11.42
C ASP A 255 16.68 5.84 12.57
N GLU A 256 17.59 5.97 13.54
CA GLU A 256 17.40 6.81 14.73
C GLU A 256 17.62 8.31 14.47
N ARG A 257 18.11 8.68 13.28
CA ARG A 257 18.31 10.08 12.90
C ARG A 257 16.96 10.80 12.73
N SER A 258 16.98 12.13 12.82
CA SER A 258 15.77 12.93 12.52
C SER A 258 15.32 12.76 11.06
N LEU A 259 14.00 12.78 10.82
CA LEU A 259 13.42 12.64 9.48
C LEU A 259 14.04 13.64 8.49
N ARG A 260 14.21 14.90 8.90
CA ARG A 260 14.85 15.93 8.07
C ARG A 260 16.24 15.51 7.59
N ARG A 261 17.05 14.93 8.48
CA ARG A 261 18.40 14.45 8.13
C ARG A 261 18.33 13.25 7.19
N GLN A 262 17.39 12.33 7.41
CA GLN A 262 17.18 11.18 6.53
C GLN A 262 16.79 11.63 5.13
N VAL A 263 15.83 12.55 5.01
CA VAL A 263 15.39 13.15 3.74
C VAL A 263 16.57 13.80 3.01
N THR A 264 17.35 14.66 3.68
CA THR A 264 18.55 15.26 3.07
C THR A 264 19.53 14.20 2.56
N MET A 265 19.82 13.15 3.35
CA MET A 265 20.71 12.09 2.91
C MET A 265 20.17 11.31 1.70
N ILE A 266 18.85 11.11 1.61
CA ILE A 266 18.25 10.46 0.45
C ILE A 266 18.31 11.39 -0.77
N HIS A 267 18.04 12.69 -0.63
CA HIS A 267 18.22 13.63 -1.75
C HIS A 267 19.65 13.62 -2.27
N ASP A 268 20.64 13.75 -1.38
CA ASP A 268 22.06 13.71 -1.75
C ASP A 268 22.40 12.39 -2.46
N ALA A 269 21.88 11.27 -1.96
CA ALA A 269 22.06 9.98 -2.60
C ALA A 269 21.43 9.97 -4.00
N LEU A 270 20.17 10.35 -4.15
CA LEU A 270 19.44 10.40 -5.43
C LEU A 270 20.11 11.29 -6.47
N ASP A 271 20.66 12.44 -6.06
CA ASP A 271 21.36 13.36 -6.94
C ASP A 271 22.75 12.85 -7.38
N THR A 272 23.33 11.90 -6.63
CA THR A 272 24.68 11.41 -6.87
C THR A 272 24.74 9.97 -7.40
N ILE A 273 23.62 9.25 -7.51
CA ILE A 273 23.60 7.87 -8.03
C ILE A 273 24.15 7.85 -9.46
N PRO A 274 25.29 7.17 -9.72
CA PRO A 274 25.80 7.04 -11.08
C PRO A 274 24.91 6.10 -11.89
N PHE A 275 24.73 6.37 -13.19
CA PHE A 275 23.94 5.54 -14.10
C PHE A 275 24.28 4.04 -14.03
N GLY A 276 25.56 3.69 -13.87
CA GLY A 276 26.03 2.30 -13.77
C GLY A 276 25.66 1.57 -12.47
N HIS A 277 25.17 2.27 -11.45
CA HIS A 277 24.68 1.66 -10.19
C HIS A 277 23.17 1.38 -10.24
N VAL A 278 22.47 1.86 -11.27
CA VAL A 278 21.05 1.57 -11.49
C VAL A 278 20.91 0.14 -12.00
N GLN A 279 20.04 -0.64 -11.37
CA GLN A 279 19.67 -1.97 -11.83
C GLN A 279 18.43 -1.85 -12.71
N TRP A 280 18.59 -1.94 -14.03
CA TRP A 280 17.47 -1.81 -14.98
C TRP A 280 16.59 -3.06 -15.06
N THR A 281 17.18 -4.22 -14.79
CA THR A 281 16.51 -5.52 -14.91
C THR A 281 16.79 -6.35 -13.65
N PRO A 282 16.26 -5.94 -12.48
CA PRO A 282 16.62 -6.53 -11.20
C PRO A 282 16.17 -7.99 -11.03
N TYR A 283 15.22 -8.46 -11.84
CA TYR A 283 14.60 -9.79 -11.73
C TYR A 283 15.14 -10.83 -12.73
N VAL A 284 16.14 -10.47 -13.55
CA VAL A 284 16.70 -11.40 -14.56
C VAL A 284 17.33 -12.61 -13.86
N GLY A 285 16.82 -13.80 -14.18
CA GLY A 285 17.24 -15.07 -13.58
C GLY A 285 16.35 -15.58 -12.45
N GLU A 286 15.28 -14.87 -12.10
CA GLU A 286 14.25 -15.35 -11.19
C GLU A 286 13.22 -16.22 -11.94
N SER A 287 12.75 -17.30 -11.32
CA SER A 287 11.76 -18.20 -11.94
C SER A 287 10.46 -17.45 -12.28
N ASP A 288 9.90 -17.69 -13.47
CA ASP A 288 8.63 -17.10 -13.94
C ASP A 288 7.37 -17.70 -13.27
N ALA A 289 7.55 -18.51 -12.22
CA ALA A 289 6.47 -19.19 -11.51
C ALA A 289 5.53 -18.26 -10.71
N ALA A 290 5.58 -16.95 -10.98
CA ALA A 290 4.95 -15.89 -10.19
C ALA A 290 3.67 -15.29 -10.81
N GLN A 291 3.23 -15.74 -11.99
CA GLN A 291 1.96 -15.28 -12.55
C GLN A 291 0.79 -16.15 -12.07
N PRO A 292 -0.13 -15.62 -11.24
CA PRO A 292 -1.41 -16.26 -10.97
C PRO A 292 -2.39 -16.22 -12.16
#